data_AF-A0A9W3ZZF0-F1
#
_entry.id   AF-A0A9W3ZZF0-F1
#
_cell.length_a   1.000
_cell.length_b   1.000
_cell.length_c   1.000
_cell.angle_alpha   90.00
_cell.angle_beta   90.00
_cell.angle_gamma   90.00
#
_symmetry.space_group_name_H-M   'P 1'
#
loop_
_entity.id
_entity.type
_entity.pdbx_description
1 polymer ?
#
loop_
_entity_poly.entity_id
_entity_poly.type
_entity_poly.pdbx_seq_one_letter_code
_entity_poly.pdbx_strand_id
1 'polypeptide(L)'
;MCDCQKKQSEIARLKNAMIPEEFEEARFKNYIRHTDMQKKMFNSMMEYLKKFNEIRDTKRNSFGYIATYGEARLKALSIDERVKKMKLHNNYGLGKTHLQIAAARWIIQNVQTVNKDIVNAQPRGCRVVCISDVTFMTEIMSAKRDDKKEYFEKLHTVVEYADVLVWDDLGKSKHTESREEMYYEIINERYKRKAPIIFSSNEDEYTLPEKIGFAAADRLLGMANDYLIEVEGESYRR
;
A
#
# COMPACT_ATOMS: atom_id res chain seq x y z
N MET A 1 31.92 -2.95 0.95
CA MET A 1 31.09 -2.32 1.99
C MET A 1 31.12 -3.21 3.23
N CYS A 2 31.52 -2.68 4.39
CA CYS A 2 31.60 -3.44 5.65
C CYS A 2 30.18 -3.82 6.15
N ASP A 3 30.03 -4.94 6.84
CA ASP A 3 28.73 -5.40 7.34
C ASP A 3 28.11 -4.44 8.37
N CYS A 4 28.94 -3.71 9.13
CA CYS A 4 28.47 -2.63 10.00
C CYS A 4 27.76 -1.50 9.23
N GLN A 5 28.32 -1.10 8.08
CA GLN A 5 27.72 -0.07 7.21
C GLN A 5 26.41 -0.56 6.58
N LYS A 6 26.34 -1.82 6.15
CA LYS A 6 25.08 -2.42 5.65
C LYS A 6 23.99 -2.38 6.71
N LYS A 7 24.32 -2.75 7.95
CA LYS A 7 23.39 -2.76 9.09
C LYS A 7 22.91 -1.35 9.46
N GLN A 8 23.81 -0.37 9.53
CA GLN A 8 23.43 1.03 9.77
C GLN A 8 22.53 1.58 8.67
N SER A 9 22.84 1.25 7.41
CA SER A 9 22.03 1.65 6.25
C SER A 9 20.62 1.03 6.28
N GLU A 10 20.49 -0.23 6.70
CA GLU A 10 19.19 -0.89 6.93
C GLU A 10 18.38 -0.19 8.02
N ILE A 11 19.00 0.10 9.17
CA ILE A 11 18.35 0.81 10.28
C ILE A 11 17.83 2.18 9.81
N ALA A 12 18.65 2.93 9.05
CA ALA A 12 18.24 4.22 8.50
C ALA A 12 17.05 4.09 7.55
N ARG A 13 17.02 3.07 6.68
CA ARG A 13 15.88 2.83 5.78
C ARG A 13 14.61 2.47 6.54
N LEU A 14 14.69 1.64 7.58
CA LEU A 14 13.54 1.33 8.44
C LEU A 14 13.00 2.58 9.13
N LYS A 15 13.88 3.44 9.67
CA LYS A 15 13.47 4.72 10.27
C LYS A 15 12.80 5.66 9.28
N ASN A 16 13.28 5.69 8.04
CA ASN A 16 12.75 6.56 7.00
C ASN A 16 11.53 5.97 6.26
N ALA A 17 11.11 4.75 6.59
CA ALA A 17 10.02 4.06 5.90
C ALA A 17 8.62 4.52 6.34
N MET A 18 8.51 5.44 7.31
CA MET A 18 7.24 5.96 7.81
C MET A 18 6.29 4.85 8.32
N ILE A 19 6.86 3.79 8.92
CA ILE A 19 6.07 2.73 9.55
C ILE A 19 5.35 3.32 10.77
N PRO A 20 4.01 3.18 10.89
CA PRO A 20 3.28 3.65 12.05
C PRO A 20 3.74 2.94 13.34
N GLU A 21 3.83 3.67 14.45
CA GLU A 21 4.34 3.15 15.73
C GLU A 21 3.56 1.93 16.21
N GLU A 22 2.23 1.90 16.00
CA GLU A 22 1.38 0.77 16.37
C GLU A 22 1.69 -0.53 15.59
N PHE A 23 2.44 -0.44 14.48
CA PHE A 23 2.89 -1.57 13.67
C PHE A 23 4.41 -1.79 13.72
N GLU A 24 5.11 -1.17 14.68
CA GLU A 24 6.57 -1.30 14.82
C GLU A 24 7.01 -2.78 14.96
N GLU A 25 6.19 -3.60 15.61
CA GLU A 25 6.43 -5.04 15.83
C GLU A 25 5.79 -5.96 14.78
N ALA A 26 5.12 -5.43 13.74
CA ALA A 26 4.50 -6.24 12.70
C ALA A 26 5.55 -7.02 11.88
N ARG A 27 5.50 -8.35 11.92
CA ARG A 27 6.39 -9.28 11.19
C ARG A 27 5.60 -10.46 10.63
N PHE A 28 6.14 -11.16 9.64
CA PHE A 28 5.52 -12.41 9.17
C PHE A 28 5.44 -13.47 10.27
N LYS A 29 6.47 -13.56 11.13
CA LYS A 29 6.54 -14.56 12.21
C LYS A 29 5.45 -14.43 13.28
N ASN A 30 4.92 -13.22 13.50
CA ASN A 30 3.89 -12.95 14.50
C ASN A 30 2.53 -12.58 13.87
N TYR A 31 2.35 -12.85 12.58
CA TYR A 31 1.04 -12.74 11.93
C TYR A 31 0.15 -13.93 12.30
N ILE A 32 -1.08 -13.63 12.76
CA ILE A 32 -2.08 -14.62 13.16
C ILE A 32 -2.68 -15.28 11.91
N ARG A 33 -2.81 -16.62 11.92
CA ARG A 33 -3.23 -17.44 10.78
C ARG A 33 -4.29 -18.48 11.15
N HIS A 34 -5.27 -18.08 11.96
CA HIS A 34 -6.32 -18.98 12.46
C HIS A 34 -7.37 -19.29 11.40
N THR A 35 -7.72 -18.32 10.54
CA THR A 35 -8.72 -18.52 9.47
C THR A 35 -8.09 -18.85 8.14
N ASP A 36 -8.89 -19.42 7.24
CA ASP A 36 -8.46 -19.66 5.86
C ASP A 36 -8.21 -18.36 5.10
N MET A 37 -8.96 -17.29 5.38
CA MET A 37 -8.67 -15.97 4.80
C MET A 37 -7.31 -15.43 5.27
N GLN A 38 -6.97 -15.53 6.56
CA GLN A 38 -5.65 -15.11 7.05
C GLN A 38 -4.52 -15.93 6.41
N LYS A 39 -4.71 -17.25 6.28
CA LYS A 39 -3.76 -18.12 5.57
C LYS A 39 -3.62 -17.72 4.10
N LYS A 40 -4.73 -17.46 3.40
CA LYS A 40 -4.76 -17.00 2.01
C LYS A 40 -3.98 -15.70 1.85
N MET A 41 -4.31 -14.67 2.65
CA MET A 41 -3.61 -13.38 2.63
C MET A 41 -2.10 -13.57 2.85
N PHE A 42 -1.70 -14.31 3.90
CA PHE A 42 -0.30 -14.59 4.17
C PHE A 42 0.39 -15.29 2.99
N ASN A 43 -0.21 -16.36 2.45
CA ASN A 43 0.37 -17.12 1.36
C ASN A 43 0.51 -16.28 0.08
N SER A 44 -0.51 -15.52 -0.29
CA SER A 44 -0.46 -14.64 -1.47
C SER A 44 0.63 -13.56 -1.33
N MET A 45 0.80 -12.97 -0.14
CA MET A 45 1.89 -12.02 0.10
C MET A 45 3.27 -12.70 -0.03
N MET A 46 3.43 -13.91 0.53
CA MET A 46 4.68 -14.65 0.43
C MET A 46 5.01 -15.05 -1.02
N GLU A 47 4.01 -15.44 -1.80
CA GLU A 47 4.15 -15.74 -3.23
C GLU A 47 4.58 -14.51 -4.04
N TYR A 48 3.96 -13.35 -3.78
CA TYR A 48 4.36 -12.08 -4.35
C TYR A 48 5.81 -11.72 -4.02
N LEU A 49 6.20 -11.80 -2.73
CA LEU A 49 7.55 -11.47 -2.29
C LEU A 49 8.62 -12.41 -2.87
N LYS A 50 8.29 -13.69 -3.04
CA LYS A 50 9.18 -14.67 -3.67
C LYS A 50 9.54 -14.27 -5.11
N LYS A 51 8.58 -13.71 -5.85
CA LYS A 51 8.76 -13.25 -7.23
C LYS A 51 9.14 -11.78 -7.35
N PHE A 52 9.22 -11.04 -6.24
CA PHE A 52 9.31 -9.59 -6.24
C PHE A 52 10.49 -9.04 -7.08
N ASN A 53 11.68 -9.63 -6.94
CA ASN A 53 12.85 -9.18 -7.72
C ASN A 53 12.70 -9.39 -9.23
N GLU A 54 11.91 -10.37 -9.66
CA GLU A 54 11.64 -10.65 -11.07
C GLU A 54 10.59 -9.69 -11.64
N ILE A 55 9.56 -9.37 -10.86
CA ILE A 55 8.40 -8.62 -11.35
C ILE A 55 8.46 -7.11 -11.07
N ARG A 56 9.24 -6.65 -10.09
CA ARG A 56 9.21 -5.25 -9.60
C ARG A 56 9.40 -4.18 -10.69
N ASP A 57 10.10 -4.53 -11.77
CA ASP A 57 10.43 -3.63 -12.87
C ASP A 57 9.52 -3.83 -14.11
N THR A 58 8.46 -4.62 -13.98
CA THR A 58 7.45 -4.88 -15.00
C THR A 58 6.20 -4.02 -14.79
N LYS A 59 5.24 -4.06 -15.71
CA LYS A 59 3.97 -3.33 -15.56
C LYS A 59 3.01 -3.98 -14.55
N ARG A 60 3.18 -5.27 -14.24
CA ARG A 60 2.34 -6.04 -13.30
C ARG A 60 3.18 -6.41 -12.09
N ASN A 61 3.33 -5.44 -11.20
CA ASN A 61 4.33 -5.46 -10.15
C ASN A 61 3.81 -5.01 -8.79
N SER A 62 2.52 -4.68 -8.70
CA SER A 62 1.88 -4.22 -7.47
C SER A 62 1.17 -5.37 -6.76
N PHE A 63 0.78 -5.13 -5.52
CA PHE A 63 0.03 -6.07 -4.69
C PHE A 63 -1.14 -5.33 -4.04
N GLY A 64 -2.33 -5.93 -4.01
CA GLY A 64 -3.52 -5.30 -3.44
C GLY A 64 -4.34 -6.24 -2.56
N TYR A 65 -4.77 -5.76 -1.39
CA TYR A 65 -5.90 -6.35 -0.65
C TYR A 65 -7.13 -5.46 -0.82
N ILE A 66 -8.20 -5.97 -1.41
CA ILE A 66 -9.47 -5.24 -1.56
C ILE A 66 -10.62 -5.96 -0.87
N ALA A 67 -11.71 -5.26 -0.57
CA ALA A 67 -12.90 -5.90 -0.04
C ALA A 67 -13.57 -6.78 -1.10
N THR A 68 -14.17 -7.89 -0.69
CA THR A 68 -15.11 -8.62 -1.56
C THR A 68 -16.41 -7.83 -1.77
N TYR A 69 -16.77 -6.99 -0.79
CA TYR A 69 -17.93 -6.11 -0.85
C TYR A 69 -17.56 -4.73 -0.31
N GLY A 70 -17.55 -3.73 -1.17
CA GLY A 70 -17.05 -2.39 -0.87
C GLY A 70 -17.83 -1.63 0.19
N GLU A 71 -17.12 -0.81 0.97
CA GLU A 71 -17.69 0.05 2.01
C GLU A 71 -18.73 1.04 1.45
N ALA A 72 -18.54 1.56 0.24
CA ALA A 72 -19.53 2.42 -0.42
C ALA A 72 -20.87 1.69 -0.63
N ARG A 73 -20.84 0.42 -1.06
CA ARG A 73 -22.04 -0.41 -1.22
C ARG A 73 -22.69 -0.70 0.13
N LEU A 74 -21.92 -0.95 1.18
CA LEU A 74 -22.46 -1.11 2.54
C LEU A 74 -23.21 0.14 3.01
N LYS A 75 -22.64 1.32 2.73
CA LYS A 75 -23.25 2.62 3.09
C LYS A 75 -24.52 2.94 2.32
N ALA A 76 -24.72 2.38 1.13
CA ALA A 76 -25.93 2.55 0.35
C ALA A 76 -27.12 1.70 0.85
N LEU A 77 -26.86 0.63 1.63
CA LEU A 77 -27.89 -0.25 2.16
C LEU A 77 -28.65 0.36 3.34
N SER A 78 -29.87 -0.13 3.56
CA SER A 78 -30.62 0.10 4.81
C SER A 78 -29.84 -0.41 6.02
N ILE A 79 -30.16 0.08 7.22
CA ILE A 79 -29.44 -0.29 8.46
C ILE A 79 -29.47 -1.81 8.67
N ASP A 80 -30.64 -2.44 8.53
CA ASP A 80 -30.81 -3.88 8.76
C ASP A 80 -30.03 -4.74 7.75
N GLU A 81 -30.07 -4.37 6.47
CA GLU A 81 -29.32 -5.05 5.42
C GLU A 81 -27.81 -4.85 5.57
N ARG A 82 -27.39 -3.64 5.93
CA ARG A 82 -25.98 -3.31 6.19
C ARG A 82 -25.43 -4.17 7.32
N VAL A 83 -26.15 -4.32 8.43
CA VAL A 83 -25.70 -5.16 9.55
C VAL A 83 -25.54 -6.62 9.11
N LYS A 84 -26.50 -7.16 8.36
CA LYS A 84 -26.41 -8.53 7.81
C LYS A 84 -25.21 -8.68 6.87
N LYS A 85 -25.03 -7.73 5.96
CA LYS A 85 -23.92 -7.73 4.98
C LYS A 85 -22.56 -7.53 5.64
N MET A 86 -22.44 -6.68 6.66
CA MET A 86 -21.21 -6.52 7.43
C MET A 86 -20.82 -7.80 8.16
N LYS A 87 -21.78 -8.57 8.70
CA LYS A 87 -21.47 -9.87 9.32
C LYS A 87 -20.94 -10.88 8.31
N LEU A 88 -21.49 -10.87 7.09
CA LEU A 88 -21.10 -11.82 6.04
C LEU A 88 -19.80 -11.44 5.33
N HIS A 89 -19.62 -10.16 5.01
CA HIS A 89 -18.53 -9.63 4.17
C HIS A 89 -17.62 -8.68 4.96
N ASN A 90 -17.35 -8.96 6.24
CA ASN A 90 -16.45 -8.11 7.02
C ASN A 90 -15.05 -8.13 6.41
N ASN A 91 -14.46 -6.96 6.16
CA ASN A 91 -13.08 -6.83 5.71
C ASN A 91 -12.18 -6.18 6.78
N TYR A 92 -12.73 -5.79 7.93
CA TYR A 92 -11.98 -5.10 8.98
C TYR A 92 -11.30 -6.09 9.94
N GLY A 93 -10.12 -5.72 10.43
CA GLY A 93 -9.46 -6.49 11.50
C GLY A 93 -8.86 -7.84 11.08
N LEU A 94 -8.65 -8.07 9.78
CA LEU A 94 -8.02 -9.29 9.23
C LEU A 94 -6.48 -9.22 9.14
N GLY A 95 -5.90 -8.05 9.45
CA GLY A 95 -4.45 -7.83 9.48
C GLY A 95 -3.81 -7.49 8.13
N LYS A 96 -4.57 -6.84 7.23
CA LYS A 96 -4.05 -6.28 5.96
C LYS A 96 -2.81 -5.40 6.19
N THR A 97 -2.94 -4.39 7.04
CA THR A 97 -1.84 -3.48 7.41
C THR A 97 -0.65 -4.22 8.01
N HIS A 98 -0.87 -5.22 8.88
CA HIS A 98 0.21 -6.04 9.45
C HIS A 98 1.03 -6.71 8.36
N LEU A 99 0.39 -7.37 7.39
CA LEU A 99 1.09 -8.04 6.29
C LEU A 99 1.80 -7.06 5.36
N GLN A 100 1.20 -5.90 5.09
CA GLN A 100 1.84 -4.84 4.28
C GLN A 100 3.10 -4.30 4.94
N ILE A 101 3.06 -4.04 6.26
CA ILE A 101 4.24 -3.62 7.02
C ILE A 101 5.28 -4.74 7.11
N ALA A 102 4.86 -5.99 7.33
CA ALA A 102 5.78 -7.14 7.30
C ALA A 102 6.48 -7.27 5.95
N ALA A 103 5.76 -7.04 4.84
CA ALA A 103 6.31 -7.02 3.50
C ALA A 103 7.28 -5.86 3.28
N ALA A 104 6.93 -4.65 3.73
CA ALA A 104 7.81 -3.48 3.68
C ALA A 104 9.17 -3.77 4.33
N ARG A 105 9.14 -4.34 5.54
CA ARG A 105 10.37 -4.72 6.27
C ARG A 105 11.16 -5.77 5.52
N TRP A 106 10.51 -6.82 5.04
CA TRP A 106 11.19 -7.85 4.26
C TRP A 106 11.89 -7.26 3.03
N ILE A 107 11.22 -6.33 2.31
CA ILE A 107 11.81 -5.65 1.15
C ILE A 107 13.02 -4.81 1.56
N ILE A 108 12.92 -3.98 2.62
CA ILE A 108 14.03 -3.14 3.11
C ILE A 108 15.28 -3.97 3.45
N GLN A 109 15.05 -5.18 3.97
CA GLN A 109 16.09 -6.07 4.47
C GLN A 109 16.71 -6.95 3.39
N ASN A 110 15.91 -7.42 2.43
CA ASN A 110 16.31 -8.47 1.49
C ASN A 110 16.47 -7.99 0.05
N VAL A 111 16.04 -6.76 -0.25
CA VAL A 111 16.02 -6.25 -1.63
C VAL A 111 17.04 -5.15 -1.86
N GLN A 112 17.86 -5.36 -2.89
CA GLN A 112 18.72 -4.33 -3.46
C GLN A 112 18.20 -3.88 -4.83
N THR A 113 18.40 -2.60 -5.12
CA THR A 113 18.04 -1.96 -6.39
C THR A 113 19.20 -1.10 -6.89
N VAL A 114 19.13 -0.65 -8.13
CA VAL A 114 20.09 0.25 -8.76
C VAL A 114 19.37 1.50 -9.21
N ASN A 115 20.07 2.65 -9.23
CA ASN A 115 19.51 3.83 -9.87
C ASN A 115 19.53 3.63 -11.39
N LYS A 116 18.36 3.46 -12.01
CA LYS A 116 18.24 3.20 -13.45
C LYS A 116 18.62 4.39 -14.31
N ASP A 117 18.61 5.60 -13.74
CA ASP A 117 18.93 6.84 -14.45
C ASP A 117 20.44 7.11 -14.50
N ILE A 118 21.25 6.30 -13.79
CA ILE A 118 22.71 6.47 -13.70
C ILE A 118 23.40 5.26 -14.31
N VAL A 119 24.23 5.50 -15.33
CA VAL A 119 25.09 4.48 -15.93
C VAL A 119 26.09 3.97 -14.89
N ASN A 120 26.26 2.64 -14.78
CA ASN A 120 27.12 1.98 -13.79
C ASN A 120 26.75 2.27 -12.32
N ALA A 121 25.47 2.53 -12.04
CA ALA A 121 24.96 2.69 -10.68
C ALA A 121 25.28 1.46 -9.82
N GLN A 122 25.85 1.70 -8.64
CA GLN A 122 26.11 0.65 -7.67
C GLN A 122 24.80 0.19 -7.01
N PRO A 123 24.67 -1.11 -6.69
CA PRO A 123 23.53 -1.61 -5.91
C PRO A 123 23.41 -0.90 -4.56
N ARG A 124 22.18 -0.55 -4.21
CA ARG A 124 21.78 0.04 -2.92
C ARG A 124 20.57 -0.68 -2.37
N GLY A 125 20.29 -0.50 -1.09
CA GLY A 125 19.04 -0.99 -0.49
C GLY A 125 17.80 -0.35 -1.11
N CYS A 126 16.69 -1.10 -1.09
CA CYS A 126 15.39 -0.63 -1.54
C CYS A 126 14.79 0.38 -0.55
N ARG A 127 14.37 1.55 -1.03
CA ARG A 127 13.66 2.57 -0.26
C ARG A 127 12.16 2.28 -0.32
N VAL A 128 11.60 1.93 0.83
CA VAL A 128 10.16 1.70 0.99
C VAL A 128 9.58 2.84 1.81
N VAL A 129 8.41 3.33 1.42
CA VAL A 129 7.66 4.35 2.17
C VAL A 129 6.27 3.81 2.47
N CYS A 130 5.83 3.92 3.72
CA CYS A 130 4.51 3.49 4.18
C CYS A 130 3.67 4.72 4.50
N ILE A 131 2.46 4.80 3.94
CA ILE A 131 1.51 5.87 4.22
C ILE A 131 0.14 5.28 4.55
N SER A 132 -0.59 5.98 5.43
CA SER A 132 -2.02 5.79 5.61
C SER A 132 -2.76 6.82 4.77
N ASP A 133 -3.75 6.37 4.00
CA ASP A 133 -4.53 7.22 3.11
C ASP A 133 -5.05 8.49 3.79
N VAL A 134 -5.70 8.34 4.93
CA VAL A 134 -6.36 9.45 5.63
C VAL A 134 -5.34 10.48 6.12
N THR A 135 -4.26 10.02 6.75
CA THR A 135 -3.21 10.90 7.29
C THR A 135 -2.49 11.62 6.16
N PHE A 136 -2.02 10.87 5.16
CA PHE A 136 -1.27 11.42 4.03
C PHE A 136 -2.12 12.39 3.20
N MET A 137 -3.35 12.01 2.81
CA MET A 137 -4.23 12.88 2.02
C MET A 137 -4.75 14.09 2.80
N THR A 138 -4.68 14.08 4.12
CA THR A 138 -4.96 15.28 4.91
C THR A 138 -3.76 16.20 4.91
N GLU A 139 -2.58 15.66 5.17
CA GLU A 139 -1.33 16.39 5.28
C GLU A 139 -0.90 17.02 3.95
N ILE A 140 -0.88 16.26 2.86
CA ILE A 140 -0.46 16.76 1.55
C ILE A 140 -1.40 17.84 1.01
N MET A 141 -2.71 17.69 1.26
CA MET A 141 -3.72 18.67 0.86
C MET A 141 -3.66 19.94 1.72
N SER A 142 -3.28 19.81 3.00
CA SER A 142 -3.00 20.96 3.86
C SER A 142 -1.76 21.71 3.35
N ALA A 143 -0.68 20.99 3.02
CA ALA A 143 0.55 21.57 2.49
C ALA A 143 0.31 22.31 1.16
N LYS A 144 -0.51 21.73 0.26
CA LYS A 144 -0.91 22.33 -1.03
C LYS A 144 -1.72 23.62 -0.84
N ARG A 145 -2.55 23.70 0.20
CA ARG A 145 -3.43 24.85 0.49
C ARG A 145 -2.71 25.99 1.19
N ASP A 146 -1.85 25.67 2.16
CA ASP A 146 -1.13 26.63 2.99
C ASP A 146 0.04 27.32 2.25
N ASP A 147 0.17 27.10 0.93
CA ASP A 147 1.31 27.52 0.10
C ASP A 147 2.68 27.12 0.67
N LYS A 148 2.71 26.01 1.42
CA LYS A 148 3.94 25.39 1.94
C LYS A 148 4.59 24.58 0.83
N LYS A 149 4.96 25.26 -0.26
CA LYS A 149 5.42 24.66 -1.51
C LYS A 149 6.55 23.65 -1.30
N GLU A 150 7.58 24.01 -0.53
CA GLU A 150 8.72 23.12 -0.25
C GLU A 150 8.29 21.86 0.51
N TYR A 151 7.37 21.98 1.47
CA TYR A 151 6.88 20.84 2.24
C TYR A 151 6.04 19.89 1.38
N PHE A 152 5.14 20.47 0.58
CA PHE A 152 4.35 19.74 -0.39
C PHE A 152 5.24 18.97 -1.37
N GLU A 153 6.20 19.66 -2.01
CA GLU A 153 7.14 19.07 -2.96
C GLU A 153 7.93 17.92 -2.32
N LYS A 154 8.36 18.09 -1.07
CA LYS A 154 9.07 17.04 -0.33
C LYS A 154 8.19 15.81 -0.10
N LEU A 155 6.97 15.97 0.42
CA LEU A 155 6.05 14.85 0.67
C LEU A 155 5.69 14.12 -0.63
N HIS A 156 5.35 14.89 -1.67
CA HIS A 156 5.00 14.38 -3.00
C HIS A 156 6.15 13.58 -3.60
N THR A 157 7.36 14.15 -3.61
CA THR A 157 8.56 13.50 -4.14
C THR A 157 8.89 12.21 -3.38
N VAL A 158 8.71 12.18 -2.05
CA VAL A 158 8.99 10.98 -1.25
C VAL A 158 8.10 9.81 -1.66
N VAL A 159 6.80 10.02 -1.88
CA VAL A 159 5.87 8.94 -2.27
C VAL A 159 6.01 8.56 -3.74
N GLU A 160 6.27 9.51 -4.63
CA GLU A 160 6.46 9.23 -6.05
C GLU A 160 7.76 8.46 -6.30
N TYR A 161 8.86 8.86 -5.65
CA TYR A 161 10.20 8.34 -5.96
C TYR A 161 10.71 7.26 -5.01
N ALA A 162 9.91 6.83 -4.02
CA ALA A 162 10.15 5.60 -3.30
C ALA A 162 10.21 4.40 -4.27
N ASP A 163 11.14 3.47 -4.04
CA ASP A 163 11.25 2.28 -4.88
C ASP A 163 10.00 1.39 -4.72
N VAL A 164 9.43 1.36 -3.51
CA VAL A 164 8.14 0.72 -3.21
C VAL A 164 7.32 1.64 -2.32
N LEU A 165 6.05 1.82 -2.68
CA LEU A 165 5.07 2.54 -1.85
C LEU A 165 4.14 1.53 -1.21
N VAL A 166 3.99 1.59 0.11
CA VAL A 166 2.94 0.90 0.84
C VAL A 166 1.85 1.92 1.15
N TRP A 167 0.65 1.72 0.60
CA TRP A 167 -0.48 2.63 0.77
C TRP A 167 -1.62 1.91 1.49
N ASP A 168 -1.72 2.13 2.80
CA ASP A 168 -2.71 1.48 3.64
C ASP A 168 -4.06 2.21 3.60
N ASP A 169 -5.15 1.43 3.60
CA ASP A 169 -6.53 1.92 3.62
C ASP A 169 -6.85 2.92 2.48
N LEU A 170 -6.34 2.67 1.27
CA LEU A 170 -6.54 3.51 0.07
C LEU A 170 -8.02 3.77 -0.22
N GLY A 171 -8.36 5.03 -0.51
CA GLY A 171 -9.73 5.46 -0.84
C GLY A 171 -10.64 5.66 0.36
N LYS A 172 -10.11 5.58 1.60
CA LYS A 172 -10.85 5.82 2.84
C LYS A 172 -11.10 7.30 3.10
N SER A 173 -10.23 8.18 2.64
CA SER A 173 -10.41 9.62 2.76
C SER A 173 -11.65 10.09 1.99
N LYS A 174 -12.29 11.16 2.49
CA LYS A 174 -13.47 11.74 1.80
C LYS A 174 -13.07 12.14 0.38
N HIS A 175 -13.85 11.69 -0.59
CA HIS A 175 -13.68 12.06 -1.98
C HIS A 175 -13.85 13.56 -2.19
N THR A 176 -12.98 14.13 -3.01
CA THR A 176 -13.01 15.50 -3.54
C THR A 176 -12.22 15.51 -4.85
N GLU A 177 -12.57 16.34 -5.82
CA GLU A 177 -11.84 16.44 -7.11
C GLU A 177 -10.32 16.59 -6.91
N SER A 178 -9.90 17.48 -6.01
CA SER A 178 -8.45 17.69 -5.79
C SER A 178 -7.73 16.50 -5.12
N ARG A 179 -8.46 15.61 -4.44
CA ARG A 179 -7.91 14.34 -3.95
C ARG A 179 -7.85 13.29 -5.04
N GLU A 180 -8.87 13.23 -5.90
CA GLU A 180 -8.84 12.40 -7.10
C GLU A 180 -7.64 12.76 -8.00
N GLU A 181 -7.40 14.05 -8.23
CA GLU A 181 -6.21 14.56 -8.92
C GLU A 181 -4.92 14.05 -8.27
N MET A 182 -4.80 14.17 -6.94
CA MET A 182 -3.61 13.72 -6.20
C MET A 182 -3.39 12.20 -6.30
N TYR A 183 -4.45 11.39 -6.22
CA TYR A 183 -4.34 9.94 -6.46
C TYR A 183 -3.86 9.66 -7.88
N TYR A 184 -4.46 10.33 -8.86
CA TYR A 184 -4.10 10.17 -10.26
C TYR A 184 -2.64 10.53 -10.48
N GLU A 185 -2.17 11.69 -9.99
CA GLU A 185 -0.77 12.14 -10.09
C GLU A 185 0.19 11.06 -9.59
N ILE A 186 0.03 10.64 -8.32
CA ILE A 186 0.93 9.66 -7.69
C ILE A 186 0.88 8.30 -8.40
N ILE A 187 -0.32 7.75 -8.63
CA ILE A 187 -0.48 6.42 -9.22
C ILE A 187 0.01 6.40 -10.66
N ASN A 188 -0.29 7.46 -11.43
CA ASN A 188 0.15 7.59 -12.81
C ASN A 188 1.68 7.64 -12.93
N GLU A 189 2.35 8.45 -12.12
CA GLU A 189 3.81 8.55 -12.16
C GLU A 189 4.48 7.24 -11.76
N ARG A 190 3.94 6.56 -10.74
CA ARG A 190 4.41 5.22 -10.35
C ARG A 190 4.16 4.18 -11.43
N TYR A 191 3.00 4.22 -12.11
CA TYR A 191 2.69 3.37 -13.25
C TYR A 191 3.69 3.55 -14.41
N LYS A 192 3.95 4.80 -14.82
CA LYS A 192 4.91 5.13 -15.89
C LYS A 192 6.31 4.60 -15.57
N ARG A 193 6.74 4.75 -14.32
CA ARG A 193 8.06 4.34 -13.83
C ARG A 193 8.16 2.87 -13.46
N LYS A 194 7.03 2.12 -13.53
CA LYS A 194 6.93 0.73 -13.07
C LYS A 194 7.41 0.60 -11.63
N ALA A 195 6.97 1.51 -10.76
CA ALA A 195 7.33 1.53 -9.35
C ALA A 195 6.21 0.86 -8.52
N PRO A 196 6.46 -0.31 -7.89
CA PRO A 196 5.43 -1.10 -7.20
C PRO A 196 4.64 -0.32 -6.14
N ILE A 197 3.35 -0.63 -6.04
CA ILE A 197 2.46 -0.18 -4.96
C ILE A 197 1.92 -1.41 -4.24
N ILE A 198 2.12 -1.50 -2.93
CA ILE A 198 1.48 -2.50 -2.07
C ILE A 198 0.35 -1.80 -1.32
N PHE A 199 -0.89 -2.06 -1.69
CA PHE A 199 -2.04 -1.33 -1.14
C PHE A 199 -3.07 -2.22 -0.45
N SER A 200 -3.89 -1.59 0.37
CA SER A 200 -5.10 -2.18 0.91
C SER A 200 -6.26 -1.21 0.72
N SER A 201 -7.48 -1.72 0.56
CA SER A 201 -8.70 -0.90 0.53
C SER A 201 -9.86 -1.63 1.20
N ASN A 202 -10.79 -0.85 1.75
CA ASN A 202 -12.09 -1.35 2.21
C ASN A 202 -13.17 -1.22 1.12
N GLU A 203 -12.79 -0.74 -0.07
CA GLU A 203 -13.61 -0.77 -1.28
C GLU A 203 -13.33 -2.04 -2.09
N ASP A 204 -14.28 -2.43 -2.94
CA ASP A 204 -14.12 -3.51 -3.92
C ASP A 204 -13.63 -2.93 -5.27
N GLU A 205 -13.42 -3.79 -6.27
CA GLU A 205 -12.92 -3.36 -7.58
C GLU A 205 -13.85 -2.38 -8.32
N TYR A 206 -15.14 -2.35 -7.96
CA TYR A 206 -16.15 -1.49 -8.58
C TYR A 206 -16.31 -0.17 -7.83
N THR A 207 -16.14 -0.17 -6.50
CA THR A 207 -16.34 1.03 -5.68
C THR A 207 -15.06 1.80 -5.41
N LEU A 208 -13.88 1.18 -5.53
CA LEU A 208 -12.61 1.87 -5.43
C LEU A 208 -12.45 2.97 -6.50
N PRO A 209 -12.79 2.75 -7.79
CA PRO A 209 -12.81 3.79 -8.81
C PRO A 209 -13.59 5.06 -8.43
N GLU A 210 -14.70 4.92 -7.69
CA GLU A 210 -15.49 6.07 -7.23
C GLU A 210 -14.76 6.92 -6.16
N LYS A 211 -13.74 6.36 -5.50
CA LYS A 211 -12.95 7.08 -4.49
C LYS A 211 -11.74 7.78 -5.07
N ILE A 212 -11.00 7.06 -5.90
CA ILE A 212 -9.67 7.48 -6.37
C ILE A 212 -9.65 7.92 -7.83
N GLY A 213 -10.78 7.85 -8.52
CA GLY A 213 -10.92 8.15 -9.94
C GLY A 213 -10.70 6.93 -10.83
N PHE A 214 -11.50 6.83 -11.89
CA PHE A 214 -11.50 5.67 -12.80
C PHE A 214 -10.13 5.42 -13.44
N ALA A 215 -9.45 6.47 -13.90
CA ALA A 215 -8.16 6.33 -14.58
C ALA A 215 -7.02 5.94 -13.61
N ALA A 216 -7.09 6.38 -12.35
CA ALA A 216 -6.13 5.97 -11.33
C ALA A 216 -6.38 4.52 -10.91
N ALA A 217 -7.64 4.14 -10.70
CA ALA A 217 -8.03 2.78 -10.35
C ALA A 217 -7.68 1.77 -11.45
N ASP A 218 -7.96 2.07 -12.72
CA ASP A 218 -7.61 1.20 -13.85
C ASP A 218 -6.11 0.86 -13.86
N ARG A 219 -5.24 1.87 -13.70
CA ARG A 219 -3.79 1.65 -13.61
C ARG A 219 -3.41 0.85 -12.38
N LEU A 220 -3.94 1.19 -11.21
CA LEU A 220 -3.59 0.52 -9.96
C LEU A 220 -3.99 -0.96 -9.97
N LEU A 221 -5.24 -1.24 -10.36
CA LEU A 221 -5.77 -2.60 -10.48
C LEU A 221 -5.03 -3.38 -11.57
N GLY A 222 -4.73 -2.75 -12.71
CA GLY A 222 -3.91 -3.34 -13.77
C GLY A 222 -2.47 -3.66 -13.35
N MET A 223 -1.86 -2.85 -12.47
CA MET A 223 -0.54 -3.13 -11.89
C MET A 223 -0.57 -4.30 -10.92
N ALA A 224 -1.66 -4.47 -10.17
CA ALA A 224 -1.79 -5.54 -9.19
C ALA A 224 -2.18 -6.87 -9.84
N ASN A 225 -3.19 -6.85 -10.71
CA ASN A 225 -3.76 -7.96 -11.50
C ASN A 225 -3.60 -9.35 -10.85
N ASP A 226 -2.47 -10.01 -11.09
CA ASP A 226 -2.15 -11.37 -10.63
C ASP A 226 -2.04 -11.48 -9.08
N TYR A 227 -1.88 -10.35 -8.39
CA TYR A 227 -1.75 -10.20 -6.93
C TYR A 227 -2.79 -9.25 -6.33
N LEU A 228 -3.97 -9.15 -6.95
CA LEU A 228 -5.14 -8.51 -6.37
C LEU A 228 -5.96 -9.56 -5.60
N ILE A 229 -5.99 -9.42 -4.28
CA ILE A 229 -6.60 -10.40 -3.38
C ILE A 229 -7.85 -9.80 -2.75
N GLU A 230 -9.00 -10.39 -3.04
CA GLU A 230 -10.25 -10.11 -2.34
C GLU A 230 -10.24 -10.71 -0.94
N VAL A 231 -10.65 -9.90 0.02
CA VAL A 231 -10.59 -10.17 1.45
C VAL A 231 -11.95 -9.98 2.10
N GLU A 232 -12.37 -11.01 2.84
CA GLU A 232 -13.52 -11.01 3.74
C GLU A 232 -13.37 -12.09 4.82
N GLY A 233 -14.00 -11.90 5.99
CA GLY A 233 -13.97 -12.84 7.10
C GLY A 233 -14.18 -12.15 8.45
N GLU A 234 -14.31 -12.92 9.52
CA GLU A 234 -14.57 -12.37 10.86
C GLU A 234 -13.42 -11.47 11.38
N SER A 235 -13.76 -10.37 12.06
CA SER A 235 -12.76 -9.46 12.65
C SER A 235 -12.07 -10.10 13.86
N TYR A 236 -10.74 -9.93 13.95
CA TYR A 236 -9.93 -10.42 15.08
C TYR A 236 -9.40 -9.32 15.99
N ARG A 237 -9.81 -8.06 15.76
CA ARG A 237 -9.56 -6.99 16.73
C ARG A 237 -10.42 -7.29 17.96
N ARG A 238 -9.77 -7.73 19.05
CA ARG A 238 -10.38 -7.86 20.37
C ARG A 238 -10.56 -6.49 21.01
#